data_AF-A0A0B4D3I5-F1
#
_entry.id   AF-A0A0B4D3I5-F1
#
_cell.length_a   1.000
_cell.length_b   1.000
_cell.length_c   1.000
_cell.angle_alpha   90.00
_cell.angle_beta   90.00
_cell.angle_gamma   90.00
#
_symmetry.space_group_name_H-M   'P 1'
#
loop_
_entity.id
_entity.type
_entity.pdbx_description
1 polymer ?
#
loop_
_entity_poly.entity_id
_entity_poly.type
_entity_poly.pdbx_seq_one_letter_code
_entity_poly.pdbx_strand_id
1 'polypeptide(L)'
;MIHFSIIGAARKYSAEKENRRLDPKQNYFDFTGIECKQILKNRFIANKNQIESYYRTIFNIVEMIELNPFIDKKIYINILTSQLSRIEIMMLYYYGILEGNEKEKDLIERYAMLKDIDRENMIFPELMNLYDSQAFEN
;
A
#
# COMPACT_ATOMS: atom_id res chain seq x y z
N MET A 1 -10.68 7.31 1.61
CA MET A 1 -10.40 8.74 1.33
C MET A 1 -9.07 8.94 0.60
N ILE A 2 -7.96 8.32 1.05
CA ILE A 2 -6.63 8.48 0.42
C ILE A 2 -6.50 7.83 -0.96
N HIS A 3 -7.04 6.62 -1.15
CA HIS A 3 -7.03 5.93 -2.45
C HIS A 3 -7.54 6.84 -3.58
N PHE A 4 -8.71 7.48 -3.41
CA PHE A 4 -9.25 8.45 -4.37
C PHE A 4 -8.39 9.71 -4.50
N SER A 5 -7.75 10.16 -3.42
CA SER A 5 -6.80 11.28 -3.46
C SER A 5 -5.57 10.95 -4.33
N ILE A 6 -5.06 9.71 -4.26
CA ILE A 6 -3.96 9.23 -5.10
C ILE A 6 -4.40 9.16 -6.56
N ILE A 7 -5.56 8.57 -6.87
CA ILE A 7 -6.11 8.54 -8.23
C ILE A 7 -6.27 9.97 -8.77
N GLY A 8 -6.82 10.88 -7.98
CA GLY A 8 -6.99 12.28 -8.39
C GLY A 8 -5.65 12.98 -8.66
N ALA A 9 -4.64 12.73 -7.83
CA ALA A 9 -3.29 13.26 -8.03
C ALA A 9 -2.62 12.68 -9.28
N ALA A 10 -2.77 11.37 -9.52
CA ALA A 10 -2.29 10.71 -10.73
C ALA A 10 -2.92 11.33 -11.99
N ARG A 11 -4.26 11.47 -12.03
CA ARG A 11 -4.95 12.10 -13.16
C ARG A 11 -4.47 13.52 -13.43
N LYS A 12 -4.32 14.32 -12.36
CA LYS A 12 -3.81 15.69 -12.47
C LYS A 12 -2.39 15.72 -13.03
N TYR A 13 -1.50 14.88 -12.50
CA TYR A 13 -0.12 14.79 -12.96
C TYR A 13 -0.02 14.37 -14.43
N SER A 14 -0.78 13.35 -14.85
CA SER A 14 -0.83 12.91 -16.25
C SER A 14 -1.35 14.01 -17.19
N ALA A 15 -2.40 14.75 -16.78
CA ALA A 15 -2.94 15.84 -17.58
C ALA A 15 -1.92 16.98 -17.77
N GLU A 16 -1.21 17.35 -16.70
CA GLU A 16 -0.17 18.38 -16.72
C GLU A 16 1.03 17.95 -17.59
N LYS A 17 1.49 16.70 -17.45
CA LYS A 17 2.61 16.12 -18.21
C LYS A 17 2.35 16.14 -19.73
N GLU A 18 1.12 15.85 -20.13
CA GLU A 18 0.71 15.79 -21.54
C GLU A 18 0.14 17.12 -22.06
N ASN A 19 0.14 18.18 -21.25
CA ASN A 19 -0.48 19.47 -21.56
C ASN A 19 -1.93 19.35 -22.08
N ARG A 20 -2.72 18.46 -21.45
CA ARG A 20 -4.09 18.14 -21.82
C ARG A 20 -5.07 18.44 -20.69
N ARG A 21 -6.37 18.41 -21.01
CA ARG A 21 -7.43 18.49 -19.99
C ARG A 21 -7.47 17.22 -19.15
N LEU A 22 -7.85 17.36 -17.88
CA LEU A 22 -8.02 16.24 -16.98
C LEU A 22 -9.17 15.34 -17.45
N ASP A 23 -8.87 14.07 -17.68
CA ASP A 23 -9.87 13.05 -18.01
C ASP A 23 -10.30 12.29 -16.75
N PRO A 24 -11.56 12.44 -16.29
CA PRO A 24 -12.05 11.74 -15.11
C PRO A 24 -12.22 10.23 -15.33
N LYS A 25 -12.24 9.74 -16.58
CA LYS A 25 -12.38 8.32 -16.91
C LYS A 25 -11.03 7.61 -17.08
N GLN A 26 -9.92 8.35 -17.06
CA GLN A 26 -8.60 7.77 -17.13
C GLN A 26 -8.31 6.94 -15.88
N ASN A 27 -8.08 5.64 -16.08
CA ASN A 27 -7.78 4.67 -15.04
C ASN A 27 -6.39 4.03 -15.22
N TYR A 28 -5.68 4.35 -16.31
CA TYR A 28 -4.33 3.91 -16.60
C TYR A 28 -3.39 5.12 -16.70
N PHE A 29 -2.20 4.99 -16.12
CA PHE A 29 -1.20 6.06 -16.07
C PHE A 29 0.15 5.52 -16.55
N ASP A 30 0.74 6.19 -17.54
CA ASP A 30 2.10 5.86 -17.99
C ASP A 30 3.13 6.67 -17.20
N PHE A 31 3.47 6.15 -16.03
CA PHE A 31 4.39 6.77 -15.07
C PHE A 31 5.63 5.90 -14.85
N THR A 32 6.76 6.58 -14.70
CA THR A 32 7.97 5.97 -14.17
C THR A 32 7.79 5.63 -12.69
N GLY A 33 8.52 4.63 -12.20
CA GLY A 33 8.48 4.29 -10.76
C GLY A 33 8.82 5.46 -9.84
N ILE A 34 9.64 6.42 -10.30
CA ILE A 34 9.97 7.65 -9.55
C ILE A 34 8.74 8.56 -9.44
N GLU A 35 8.02 8.79 -10.54
CA GLU A 35 6.79 9.59 -10.56
C GLU A 35 5.72 8.98 -9.65
N CYS A 36 5.51 7.66 -9.73
CA CYS A 36 4.59 6.95 -8.85
C CYS A 36 4.95 7.14 -7.36
N LYS A 37 6.22 6.93 -7.00
CA LYS A 37 6.70 7.13 -5.62
C LYS A 37 6.52 8.57 -5.14
N GLN A 38 6.75 9.56 -6.00
CA GLN A 38 6.56 10.97 -5.65
C GLN A 38 5.08 11.30 -5.40
N ILE A 39 4.17 10.82 -6.26
CA ILE A 39 2.72 10.99 -6.08
C ILE A 39 2.28 10.35 -4.77
N LEU A 40 2.71 9.10 -4.51
CA LEU A 40 2.42 8.40 -3.26
C LEU A 40 2.92 9.19 -2.04
N LYS A 41 4.22 9.55 -2.01
CA LYS A 41 4.83 10.30 -0.91
C LYS A 41 4.03 11.57 -0.60
N ASN A 42 3.70 12.35 -1.63
CA ASN A 42 2.93 13.58 -1.45
C ASN A 42 1.52 13.33 -0.86
N ARG A 43 0.85 12.26 -1.30
CA ARG A 43 -0.51 11.94 -0.81
C ARG A 43 -0.49 11.35 0.59
N PHE A 44 0.49 10.52 0.91
CA PHE A 44 0.67 9.98 2.25
C PHE A 44 1.01 11.10 3.24
N ILE A 45 1.92 12.03 2.89
CA ILE A 45 2.23 13.20 3.72
C ILE A 45 0.97 14.07 3.95
N ALA A 46 0.19 14.33 2.90
CA ALA A 46 -1.04 15.12 3.02
C ALA A 46 -2.10 14.48 3.95
N ASN A 47 -2.02 13.16 4.17
CA ASN A 47 -2.95 12.41 5.02
C ASN A 47 -2.24 11.74 6.20
N LYS A 48 -1.03 12.22 6.55
CA LYS A 48 -0.07 11.56 7.44
C LYS A 48 -0.71 11.11 8.74
N ASN A 49 -1.37 12.02 9.44
CA ASN A 49 -1.93 11.77 10.77
C ASN A 49 -2.91 10.58 10.79
N GLN A 50 -3.77 10.46 9.77
CA GLN A 50 -4.77 9.39 9.70
C GLN A 50 -4.13 8.06 9.30
N ILE A 51 -3.27 8.08 8.30
CA ILE A 51 -2.59 6.88 7.78
C ILE A 51 -1.64 6.30 8.82
N GLU A 52 -0.78 7.14 9.39
CA GLU A 52 0.21 6.69 10.35
C GLU A 52 -0.46 6.11 11.58
N SER A 53 -1.51 6.75 12.11
CA SER A 53 -2.22 6.19 13.26
C SER A 53 -2.84 4.83 12.94
N TYR A 54 -3.45 4.69 11.76
CA TYR A 54 -4.10 3.45 11.32
C TYR A 54 -3.09 2.31 11.15
N TYR A 55 -2.04 2.51 10.34
CA TYR A 55 -1.05 1.47 10.10
C TYR A 55 -0.19 1.20 11.34
N ARG A 56 0.11 2.19 12.17
CA ARG A 56 0.78 1.97 13.45
C ARG A 56 -0.03 1.04 14.35
N THR A 57 -1.35 1.15 14.39
CA THR A 57 -2.18 0.19 15.13
C THR A 57 -2.06 -1.21 14.55
N ILE A 58 -2.13 -1.37 13.22
CA ILE A 58 -1.95 -2.66 12.55
C ILE A 58 -0.60 -3.27 12.91
N PHE A 59 0.50 -2.52 12.76
CA PHE A 59 1.84 -3.02 13.01
C PHE A 59 2.12 -3.26 14.49
N ASN A 60 1.53 -2.49 15.41
CA ASN A 60 1.59 -2.81 16.84
C ASN A 60 0.93 -4.17 17.15
N ILE A 61 -0.18 -4.50 16.48
CA ILE A 61 -0.83 -5.80 16.63
C ILE A 61 0.06 -6.91 16.03
N VAL A 62 0.65 -6.69 14.86
CA VAL A 62 1.60 -7.63 14.24
C VAL A 62 2.79 -7.88 15.15
N GLU A 63 3.37 -6.83 15.74
CA GLU A 63 4.49 -6.93 16.68
C GLU A 63 4.09 -7.68 17.95
N MET A 64 2.89 -7.42 18.49
CA MET A 64 2.36 -8.17 19.63
C MET A 64 2.23 -9.66 19.32
N ILE A 65 1.78 -10.02 18.11
CA ILE A 65 1.70 -11.40 17.64
C ILE A 65 3.11 -11.99 17.50
N GLU A 66 4.04 -11.25 16.89
CA GLU A 66 5.42 -11.67 16.64
C GLU A 66 6.19 -11.97 17.94
N LEU A 67 5.98 -11.14 18.97
CA LEU A 67 6.66 -11.29 20.26
C LEU A 67 6.07 -12.40 21.14
N ASN A 68 4.91 -12.97 20.79
CA ASN A 68 4.26 -14.00 21.58
C ASN A 68 4.73 -15.41 21.16
N PRO A 69 5.41 -16.18 22.04
CA PRO A 69 5.94 -17.49 21.70
C PRO A 69 4.91 -18.64 21.85
N PHE A 70 3.71 -18.36 22.37
CA PHE A 70 2.72 -19.38 22.75
C PHE A 70 1.53 -19.49 21.79
N ILE A 71 1.52 -18.70 20.71
CA ILE A 71 0.40 -18.65 19.76
C ILE A 71 0.85 -19.06 18.36
N ASP A 72 -0.09 -19.57 17.57
CA ASP A 72 0.10 -19.74 16.13
C ASP A 72 -0.03 -18.38 15.43
N LYS A 73 1.11 -17.74 15.18
CA LYS A 73 1.17 -16.40 14.58
C LYS A 73 0.43 -16.32 13.24
N LYS A 74 0.49 -17.37 12.41
CA LYS A 74 -0.16 -17.39 11.09
C LYS A 74 -1.67 -17.25 11.21
N ILE A 75 -2.29 -17.89 12.21
CA ILE A 75 -3.72 -17.78 12.46
C ILE A 75 -4.10 -16.33 12.78
N TYR A 76 -3.40 -15.68 13.71
CA TYR A 76 -3.75 -14.32 14.14
C TYR A 76 -3.47 -13.26 13.08
N ILE A 77 -2.40 -13.42 12.31
CA ILE A 77 -2.12 -12.58 11.14
C ILE A 77 -3.23 -12.73 10.09
N ASN A 78 -3.68 -13.96 9.81
CA ASN A 78 -4.78 -14.19 8.89
C ASN A 78 -6.09 -13.57 9.39
N ILE A 79 -6.37 -13.63 10.70
CA ILE A 79 -7.51 -12.93 11.29
C ILE A 79 -7.38 -11.42 11.10
N LEU A 80 -6.23 -10.83 11.42
CA LEU A 80 -5.99 -9.39 11.27
C LEU A 80 -6.16 -8.94 9.81
N THR A 81 -5.50 -9.63 8.87
CA THR A 81 -5.56 -9.28 7.44
C THR A 81 -6.94 -9.49 6.84
N SER A 82 -7.74 -10.45 7.34
CA SER A 82 -9.15 -10.62 6.92
C SER A 82 -10.06 -9.43 7.23
N GLN A 83 -9.67 -8.56 8.17
CA GLN A 83 -10.41 -7.35 8.50
C GLN A 83 -10.11 -6.19 7.53
N LEU A 84 -9.07 -6.32 6.71
CA LEU A 84 -8.69 -5.31 5.73
C LEU A 84 -9.50 -5.52 4.45
N SER A 85 -10.12 -4.45 3.97
CA SER A 85 -10.67 -4.43 2.62
C SER A 85 -9.55 -4.53 1.58
N ARG A 86 -9.88 -4.94 0.35
CA ARG A 86 -8.92 -4.98 -0.77
C ARG A 86 -8.20 -3.63 -0.98
N ILE A 87 -8.93 -2.53 -0.82
CA ILE A 87 -8.35 -1.18 -0.91
C ILE A 87 -7.34 -0.95 0.20
N GLU A 88 -7.62 -1.38 1.44
CA GLU A 88 -6.68 -1.25 2.56
C GLU A 88 -5.43 -2.11 2.38
N ILE A 89 -5.55 -3.31 1.80
CA ILE A 89 -4.42 -4.16 1.43
C ILE A 89 -3.55 -3.48 0.34
N MET A 90 -4.17 -2.88 -0.68
CA MET A 90 -3.44 -2.10 -1.67
C MET A 90 -2.77 -0.86 -1.06
N MET A 91 -3.42 -0.22 -0.08
CA MET A 91 -2.82 0.91 0.62
C MET A 91 -1.68 0.46 1.55
N LEU A 92 -1.75 -0.75 2.12
CA LEU A 92 -0.70 -1.37 2.91
C LEU A 92 0.54 -1.65 2.04
N TYR A 93 0.33 -2.13 0.82
CA TYR A 93 1.38 -2.26 -0.19
C TYR A 93 2.12 -0.93 -0.38
N TYR A 94 1.39 0.14 -0.69
CA TYR A 94 1.99 1.45 -0.91
C TYR A 94 2.67 2.00 0.33
N TYR A 95 2.11 1.73 1.52
CA TYR A 95 2.71 2.16 2.77
C TYR A 95 4.08 1.53 2.97
N GLY A 96 4.24 0.21 2.82
CA GLY A 96 5.51 -0.45 3.11
C GLY A 96 6.63 -0.20 2.10
N ILE A 97 6.33 0.27 0.88
CA ILE A 97 7.38 0.69 -0.09
C ILE A 97 7.83 2.14 0.07
N LEU A 98 7.19 2.91 0.96
CA LEU A 98 7.64 4.27 1.27
C LEU A 98 8.92 4.21 2.11
N GLU A 99 9.80 5.17 1.84
CA GLU A 99 11.04 5.39 2.59
C GLU A 99 10.74 5.54 4.09
N GLY A 100 11.46 4.80 4.94
CA GLY A 100 11.30 4.81 6.40
C GLY A 100 10.36 3.74 6.96
N ASN A 101 9.75 2.91 6.10
CA ASN A 101 8.87 1.80 6.50
C ASN A 101 9.49 0.43 6.24
N GLU A 102 10.83 0.32 6.29
CA GLU A 102 11.56 -0.91 5.94
C GLU A 102 11.22 -2.06 6.90
N LYS A 103 10.99 -1.77 8.19
CA LYS A 103 10.58 -2.75 9.19
C LYS A 103 9.18 -3.29 8.88
N GLU A 104 8.26 -2.40 8.55
CA GLU A 104 6.89 -2.74 8.18
C GLU A 104 6.86 -3.54 6.88
N LYS A 105 7.73 -3.22 5.93
CA LYS A 105 7.92 -3.99 4.70
C LYS A 105 8.34 -5.44 5.00
N ASP A 106 9.35 -5.63 5.85
CA ASP A 106 9.83 -6.95 6.28
C ASP A 106 8.72 -7.76 6.97
N LEU A 107 7.94 -7.14 7.84
CA LEU A 107 6.78 -7.80 8.46
C LEU A 107 5.71 -8.19 7.44
N ILE A 108 5.39 -7.31 6.48
CA ILE A 108 4.44 -7.61 5.40
C ILE A 108 4.90 -8.83 4.60
N GLU A 109 6.18 -8.87 4.24
CA GLU A 109 6.80 -9.96 3.47
C GLU A 109 6.77 -11.29 4.23
N ARG A 110 7.26 -11.27 5.47
CA ARG A 110 7.34 -12.46 6.34
C ARG A 110 5.98 -13.13 6.57
N TYR A 111 4.93 -12.33 6.60
CA TYR A 111 3.59 -12.76 6.98
C TYR A 111 2.61 -12.88 5.81
N ALA A 112 3.10 -12.74 4.57
CA ALA A 112 2.30 -12.79 3.35
C ALA A 112 1.03 -11.91 3.43
N MET A 113 1.17 -10.70 3.99
CA MET A 113 0.02 -9.82 4.29
C MET A 113 -0.66 -9.26 3.02
N LEU A 114 -0.09 -9.49 1.83
CA LEU A 114 -0.59 -9.02 0.54
C LEU A 114 -1.17 -10.14 -0.33
N LYS A 115 -1.40 -11.34 0.22
CA LYS A 115 -1.94 -12.50 -0.52
C LYS A 115 -3.27 -12.22 -1.25
N ASP A 116 -4.10 -11.35 -0.70
CA ASP A 116 -5.43 -11.01 -1.23
C ASP A 116 -5.45 -9.64 -1.96
N ILE A 117 -4.28 -9.15 -2.40
CA ILE A 117 -4.18 -7.86 -3.10
C ILE A 117 -4.91 -7.89 -4.45
N ASP A 118 -5.66 -6.81 -4.73
CA ASP A 118 -6.35 -6.64 -6.00
C ASP A 118 -5.39 -6.05 -7.05
N ARG A 119 -4.64 -6.93 -7.73
CA ARG A 119 -3.61 -6.55 -8.70
C ARG A 119 -4.18 -5.80 -9.91
N GLU A 120 -5.41 -6.14 -10.31
CA GLU A 120 -6.07 -5.54 -11.48
C GLU A 120 -6.46 -4.08 -11.24
N ASN A 121 -6.77 -3.73 -10.00
CA ASN A 121 -7.22 -2.39 -9.63
C ASN A 121 -6.12 -1.51 -9.01
N MET A 122 -4.85 -1.93 -9.09
CA MET A 122 -3.75 -1.12 -8.61
C MET A 122 -3.60 0.20 -9.37
N ILE A 123 -3.44 1.27 -8.60
CA ILE A 123 -3.21 2.62 -9.12
C ILE A 123 -1.88 2.69 -9.89
N PHE A 124 -0.83 2.05 -9.37
CA PHE A 124 0.52 2.05 -9.93
C PHE A 124 1.03 0.61 -10.08
N PRO A 125 0.56 -0.14 -11.08
CA PRO A 125 1.01 -1.52 -11.31
C PRO A 125 2.51 -1.62 -11.59
N GLU A 126 3.16 -0.53 -12.04
CA GLU A 126 4.61 -0.44 -12.26
C GLU A 126 5.42 -0.68 -10.99
N LEU A 127 4.80 -0.47 -9.82
CA LEU A 127 5.45 -0.65 -8.54
C LEU A 127 5.37 -2.10 -8.03
N MET A 128 4.68 -3.02 -8.70
CA MET A 128 4.37 -4.38 -8.19
C MET A 128 5.58 -5.26 -7.85
N ASN A 129 6.74 -5.00 -8.46
CA ASN A 129 7.95 -5.80 -8.26
C ASN A 129 8.82 -5.30 -7.11
N LEU A 130 8.27 -4.48 -6.20
CA LEU A 130 9.02 -3.91 -5.06
C LEU A 130 8.96 -4.77 -3.80
N TYR A 131 8.12 -5.81 -3.79
CA TYR A 131 8.05 -6.82 -2.73
C TYR A 131 8.59 -8.15 -3.20
N ASP A 132 9.16 -8.92 -2.27
CA ASP A 132 9.46 -10.32 -2.51
C ASP A 132 8.18 -11.15 -2.70
N SER A 133 8.27 -12.27 -3.42
CA SER A 133 7.10 -13.13 -3.71
C SER A 133 6.42 -13.67 -2.45
N GLN A 134 7.17 -13.84 -1.37
CA GLN A 134 6.67 -14.24 -0.04
C GLN A 134 5.60 -13.29 0.51
N ALA A 135 5.57 -12.02 0.11
CA ALA A 135 4.53 -11.09 0.54
C ALA A 135 3.12 -11.51 0.07
N PHE A 136 3.04 -12.34 -0.98
CA PHE A 136 1.80 -12.73 -1.64
C PHE A 136 1.42 -14.20 -1.45
N GLU A 137 2.32 -15.03 -0.91
CA GLU A 137 2.16 -16.48 -0.84
C GLU A 137 2.58 -16.98 0.54
N ASN A 138 1.76 -17.87 1.11
CA ASN A 138 1.71 -18.13 2.56
C ASN A 138 1.89 -19.61 2.87
#